data_AF-A0A0K0E731-F1
#
_entry.id   AF-A0A0K0E731-F1
#
_cell.length_a   1.000
_cell.length_b   1.000
_cell.length_c   1.000
_cell.angle_alpha   90.00
_cell.angle_beta   90.00
_cell.angle_gamma   90.00
#
_symmetry.space_group_name_H-M   'P 1'
#
loop_
_entity.id
_entity.type
_entity.pdbx_description
1 polymer ?
#
loop_
_entity_poly.entity_id
_entity_poly.type
_entity_poly.pdbx_seq_one_letter_code
_entity_poly.pdbx_strand_id
1 'polypeptide(L)'
;MALSKVYKTSPNFVKKIKELILLEKERQSLINELDIYLIGLKDSMRHVVELEAEKMRVCWPPLLEERGYKDINITFALSGFTKCEELINRLKKIIICLKNLKNY
;
A
#
# COMPACT_ATOMS: atom_id res chain seq x y z
N MET A 1 -25.86 40.47 21.78
CA MET A 1 -25.67 39.22 22.52
C MET A 1 -25.38 38.11 21.53
N ALA A 2 -24.14 37.60 21.50
CA ALA A 2 -23.81 36.47 20.64
C ALA A 2 -24.50 35.22 21.21
N LEU A 3 -25.55 34.76 20.54
CA LEU A 3 -26.11 33.44 20.79
C LEU A 3 -25.02 32.43 20.42
N SER A 4 -24.24 31.99 21.41
CA SER A 4 -23.43 30.80 21.24
C SER A 4 -24.41 29.67 20.96
N LYS A 5 -24.54 29.30 19.68
CA LYS A 5 -25.19 28.06 19.30
C LYS A 5 -24.32 26.97 19.92
N VAL A 6 -24.64 26.57 21.14
CA VAL A 6 -24.18 25.31 21.69
C VAL A 6 -24.82 24.25 20.81
N TYR A 7 -24.13 23.90 19.73
CA TYR A 7 -24.49 22.75 18.92
C TYR A 7 -24.47 21.57 19.89
N LYS A 8 -25.65 21.09 20.29
CA LYS A 8 -25.79 19.84 21.04
C LYS A 8 -25.28 18.74 20.13
N THR A 9 -23.98 18.49 20.16
CA THR A 9 -23.42 17.30 19.54
C THR A 9 -23.93 16.12 20.35
N SER A 10 -24.71 15.24 19.72
CA SER A 10 -25.08 14.00 20.38
C SER A 10 -23.80 13.19 20.63
N PRO A 11 -23.71 12.42 21.74
CA PRO A 11 -22.61 11.49 21.95
C PRO A 11 -22.37 10.58 20.73
N ASN A 12 -23.43 10.27 19.99
CA ASN A 12 -23.40 9.52 18.73
C ASN A 12 -22.63 10.26 17.63
N PHE A 13 -22.82 11.57 17.48
CA PHE A 13 -22.09 12.38 16.50
C PHE A 13 -20.59 12.42 16.81
N VAL A 14 -20.23 12.64 18.08
CA VAL A 14 -18.81 12.65 18.51
C VAL A 14 -18.18 11.27 18.29
N LYS A 15 -18.89 10.18 18.60
CA LYS A 15 -18.43 8.81 18.36
C LYS A 15 -18.20 8.56 16.86
N LYS A 16 -19.13 8.96 15.99
CA LYS A 16 -19.00 8.86 14.51
C LYS A 16 -17.78 9.63 14.00
N ILE A 17 -17.56 10.86 14.47
CA ILE A 17 -16.36 11.64 14.08
C ILE A 17 -15.08 10.90 14.46
N LYS A 18 -15.00 10.37 15.69
CA LYS A 18 -13.81 9.62 16.13
C LYS A 18 -13.56 8.39 15.26
N GLU A 19 -14.62 7.65 14.92
CA GLU A 19 -14.54 6.47 14.06
C GLU A 19 -14.07 6.84 12.63
N LEU A 20 -14.62 7.91 12.04
CA LEU A 20 -14.19 8.42 10.74
C LEU A 20 -12.71 8.82 10.75
N ILE A 21 -12.24 9.50 11.80
CA ILE A 21 -10.83 9.89 11.94
C ILE A 21 -9.93 8.65 12.03
N LEU A 22 -10.34 7.61 12.77
CA LEU A 22 -9.57 6.37 12.89
C LEU A 22 -9.47 5.63 11.55
N LEU A 23 -10.60 5.48 10.85
CA LEU A 23 -10.63 4.85 9.53
C LEU A 23 -9.81 5.62 8.50
N GLU A 24 -9.83 6.95 8.54
CA GLU A 24 -9.05 7.79 7.63
C GLU A 24 -7.54 7.68 7.90
N LYS A 25 -7.14 7.62 9.18
CA LYS A 25 -5.75 7.35 9.57
C LYS A 25 -5.29 5.97 9.10
N GLU A 26 -6.12 4.94 9.29
CA GLU A 26 -5.81 3.61 8.80
C GLU A 26 -5.70 3.58 7.26
N ARG A 27 -6.64 4.23 6.55
CA ARG A 27 -6.62 4.38 5.09
C ARG A 27 -5.29 4.97 4.62
N GLN A 28 -4.86 6.09 5.21
CA GLN A 28 -3.62 6.74 4.83
C GLN A 28 -2.40 5.87 5.14
N SER A 29 -2.41 5.18 6.29
CA SER A 29 -1.33 4.24 6.65
C SER A 29 -1.19 3.12 5.62
N LEU A 30 -2.30 2.54 5.16
CA LEU A 30 -2.30 1.48 4.14
C LEU A 30 -1.85 1.98 2.77
N ILE A 31 -2.23 3.21 2.39
CA ILE A 31 -1.74 3.84 1.15
C ILE A 31 -0.22 4.00 1.22
N ASN A 32 0.30 4.54 2.33
CA ASN A 32 1.73 4.72 2.51
C ASN A 32 2.48 3.37 2.45
N GLU A 33 1.95 2.34 3.09
CA GLU A 33 2.52 0.99 3.05
C GLU A 33 2.51 0.44 1.61
N LEU A 34 1.39 0.58 0.90
CA LEU A 34 1.26 0.15 -0.49
C LEU A 34 2.26 0.85 -1.41
N ASP A 35 2.43 2.17 -1.26
CA ASP A 35 3.38 2.94 -2.05
C ASP A 35 4.82 2.47 -1.84
N ILE A 36 5.21 2.14 -0.60
CA ILE A 36 6.53 1.57 -0.30
C ILE A 36 6.74 0.25 -1.04
N TYR A 37 5.75 -0.65 -1.02
CA TYR A 37 5.86 -1.92 -1.74
C TYR A 37 5.92 -1.70 -3.25
N LEU A 38 5.12 -0.80 -3.82
CA LEU A 38 5.14 -0.50 -5.25
C LEU A 38 6.49 0.09 -5.70
N ILE A 39 7.10 0.96 -4.89
CA ILE A 39 8.44 1.48 -5.15
C ILE A 39 9.47 0.36 -5.12
N GLY A 40 9.45 -0.47 -4.08
CA GLY A 40 10.36 -1.61 -3.97
C GLY A 40 10.22 -2.59 -5.14
N LEU A 41 8.98 -2.91 -5.53
CA LEU A 41 8.69 -3.76 -6.69
C LEU A 41 9.26 -3.17 -7.98
N LYS A 42 9.05 -1.88 -8.21
CA LYS A 42 9.59 -1.17 -9.37
C LYS A 42 11.11 -1.25 -9.41
N ASP A 43 11.78 -1.07 -8.27
CA ASP A 43 13.24 -1.13 -8.17
C ASP A 43 13.78 -2.54 -8.42
N SER A 44 13.16 -3.57 -7.84
CA SER A 44 13.53 -4.97 -8.09
C SER A 44 13.32 -5.37 -9.55
N MET A 45 12.21 -4.96 -10.17
CA MET A 45 11.96 -5.24 -11.59
C MET A 45 12.97 -4.53 -12.49
N ARG A 46 13.32 -3.27 -12.19
CA ARG A 46 14.38 -2.55 -12.91
C ARG A 46 15.71 -3.30 -12.84
N HIS A 47 16.10 -3.77 -11.65
CA HIS A 47 17.35 -4.53 -11.50
C HIS A 47 17.35 -5.84 -12.29
N VAL A 48 16.22 -6.55 -12.33
CA VAL A 48 16.09 -7.76 -13.17
C VAL A 48 16.25 -7.41 -14.65
N VAL A 49 15.65 -6.31 -15.12
CA VAL A 49 15.80 -5.86 -16.51
C VAL A 49 17.24 -5.47 -16.82
N GLU A 50 17.94 -4.78 -15.91
CA GLU A 50 19.36 -4.43 -16.05
C GLU A 50 20.23 -5.68 -16.15
N LEU A 51 20.01 -6.68 -15.29
CA LEU A 51 20.72 -7.96 -15.34
C LEU A 51 20.46 -8.71 -16.66
N GLU A 52 19.23 -8.71 -17.16
CA GLU A 52 18.92 -9.36 -18.45
C GLU A 52 19.51 -8.59 -19.64
N ALA A 53 19.56 -7.25 -19.58
CA ALA A 53 20.19 -6.44 -20.61
C ALA A 53 21.71 -6.64 -20.66
N GLU A 54 22.38 -6.78 -19.51
CA GLU A 54 23.82 -7.04 -19.46
C GLU A 54 24.17 -8.42 -20.04
N LYS A 55 23.36 -9.45 -19.75
CA LYS A 55 23.49 -10.78 -20.36
C LYS A 55 23.36 -10.76 -21.89
N MET A 56 22.59 -9.84 -22.46
CA MET A 56 22.52 -9.70 -23.92
C MET A 56 23.78 -9.07 -24.53
N ARG A 57 24.57 -8.33 -23.75
CA ARG A 57 25.82 -7.68 -24.22
C ARG A 57 27.04 -8.57 -24.10
N VAL A 58 27.02 -9.49 -23.14
CA VAL A 58 28.17 -10.29 -22.74
C VAL A 58 27.86 -11.76 -23.00
N CYS A 59 28.52 -12.39 -23.99
CA CYS A 59 28.36 -13.82 -24.31
C CYS A 59 29.14 -14.71 -23.30
N TRP A 60 28.93 -14.48 -22.01
CA TRP A 60 29.45 -15.33 -20.93
C TRP A 60 28.26 -15.91 -20.16
N PRO A 61 28.33 -17.17 -19.70
CA PRO A 61 27.30 -17.72 -18.82
C PRO A 61 27.18 -16.82 -17.58
N PRO A 62 25.96 -16.57 -17.08
CA PRO A 62 25.77 -15.71 -15.92
C PRO A 62 26.54 -16.27 -14.73
N LEU A 63 27.30 -15.40 -14.05
CA LEU A 63 27.99 -15.73 -12.81
C LEU A 63 26.96 -16.27 -11.80
N LEU A 64 27.37 -17.19 -10.94
CA LEU A 64 26.50 -17.80 -9.93
C LEU A 64 25.82 -16.73 -9.06
N GLU A 65 26.54 -15.63 -8.80
CA GLU A 65 26.06 -14.45 -8.07
C GLU A 65 24.90 -13.75 -8.79
N GLU A 66 24.97 -13.56 -10.12
CA GLU A 66 23.89 -12.94 -10.90
C GLU A 66 22.59 -13.75 -10.86
N ARG A 67 22.70 -15.08 -10.84
CA ARG A 67 21.51 -15.95 -10.67
C ARG A 67 20.91 -15.76 -9.29
N GLY A 68 21.73 -15.70 -8.25
CA GLY A 68 21.29 -15.42 -6.88
C GLY A 68 20.55 -14.10 -6.77
N TYR A 69 21.08 -13.02 -7.35
CA TYR A 69 20.39 -11.72 -7.38
C TYR A 69 19.07 -11.76 -8.14
N LYS A 70 19.03 -12.45 -9.28
CA LYS A 70 17.78 -12.61 -10.05
C LYS A 70 16.72 -13.35 -9.24
N ASP A 71 17.08 -14.46 -8.59
CA ASP A 71 16.14 -15.28 -7.81
C ASP A 71 15.61 -14.52 -6.58
N ILE A 72 16.47 -13.76 -5.90
CA ILE A 72 16.07 -12.89 -4.77
C ILE A 72 15.07 -11.83 -5.25
N ASN A 73 15.36 -11.15 -6.36
CA ASN A 73 14.46 -10.10 -6.87
C ASN A 73 13.13 -10.65 -7.37
N ILE A 74 13.11 -11.82 -8.02
CA ILE A 74 11.87 -12.50 -8.41
C ILE A 74 11.06 -12.88 -7.17
N THR A 75 11.72 -13.45 -6.15
CA THR A 75 11.06 -13.84 -4.89
C THR A 75 10.48 -12.61 -4.18
N PHE A 76 11.26 -11.54 -4.08
CA PHE A 76 10.79 -10.26 -3.55
C PHE A 76 9.59 -9.75 -4.35
N ALA A 77 9.65 -9.79 -5.68
CA ALA A 77 8.56 -9.34 -6.54
C ALA A 77 7.26 -10.11 -6.28
N LEU A 78 7.31 -11.44 -6.26
CA LEU A 78 6.16 -12.29 -5.98
C LEU A 78 5.56 -12.05 -4.59
N SER A 79 6.42 -11.93 -3.57
CA SER A 79 5.98 -11.63 -2.20
C SER A 79 5.38 -10.23 -2.09
N GLY A 80 5.95 -9.25 -2.78
CA GLY A 80 5.47 -7.87 -2.83
C GLY A 80 4.12 -7.78 -3.54
N PHE A 81 3.90 -8.51 -4.63
CA PHE A 81 2.58 -8.56 -5.28
C PHE A 81 1.50 -9.11 -4.36
N THR A 82 1.80 -10.20 -3.65
CA THR A 82 0.88 -10.79 -2.66
C THR A 82 0.55 -9.78 -1.57
N LYS A 83 1.55 -9.05 -1.09
CA LYS A 83 1.33 -8.01 -0.07
C LYS A 83 0.53 -6.82 -0.60
N CYS A 84 0.79 -6.37 -1.81
CA CYS A 84 -0.01 -5.33 -2.47
C CYS A 84 -1.48 -5.73 -2.58
N GLU A 85 -1.77 -6.99 -2.96
CA GLU A 85 -3.14 -7.50 -3.03
C GLU A 85 -3.82 -7.49 -1.65
N GLU A 86 -3.12 -7.91 -0.60
CA GLU A 86 -3.61 -7.84 0.78
C GLU A 86 -3.97 -6.40 1.17
N LEU A 87 -3.08 -5.44 0.91
CA LEU A 87 -3.28 -4.02 1.22
C LEU A 87 -4.45 -3.41 0.45
N ILE A 88 -4.58 -3.73 -0.85
CA ILE A 88 -5.71 -3.30 -1.68
C ILE A 88 -7.02 -3.86 -1.11
N ASN A 89 -7.04 -5.12 -0.68
CA ASN A 89 -8.22 -5.73 -0.08
C ASN A 89 -8.60 -5.08 1.25
N ARG A 90 -7.62 -4.70 2.08
CA ARG A 90 -7.85 -3.93 3.32
C ARG A 90 -8.40 -2.53 3.00
N LEU A 91 -7.84 -1.83 2.01
CA LEU A 91 -8.35 -0.53 1.56
C LEU A 91 -9.80 -0.61 1.07
N LYS A 92 -10.16 -1.65 0.30
CA LYS A 92 -11.55 -1.89 -0.12
C LYS A 92 -12.50 -2.04 1.07
N LYS A 93 -12.08 -2.78 2.11
CA LYS A 93 -12.88 -2.92 3.35
C LYS A 93 -13.11 -1.58 4.04
N ILE A 94 -12.08 -0.74 4.15
CA ILE A 94 -12.23 0.61 4.73
C ILE A 94 -13.21 1.46 3.90
N ILE A 95 -13.13 1.42 2.57
CA ILE A 95 -14.06 2.15 1.70
C ILE A 95 -15.51 1.70 1.95
N ILE A 96 -15.75 0.40 2.13
CA ILE A 96 -17.08 -0.13 2.47
C ILE A 96 -17.53 0.39 3.83
N CYS A 97 -16.67 0.34 4.86
CA CYS A 97 -16.97 0.88 6.18
C CYS A 97 -17.33 2.38 6.14
N LEU A 98 -16.57 3.18 5.39
CA LEU A 98 -16.83 4.61 5.21
C LEU A 98 -18.16 4.88 4.52
N LYS A 99 -18.54 4.06 3.52
CA LYS A 99 -19.86 4.17 2.87
C LYS A 99 -20.99 3.84 3.85
N ASN A 100 -20.84 2.79 4.65
CA ASN A 100 -21.83 2.41 5.66
C ASN A 100 -22.02 3.50 6.71
N LEU A 101 -20.95 4.17 7.13
CA LEU A 101 -21.02 5.29 8.09
C LEU A 101 -21.71 6.54 7.52
N LYS A 102 -21.61 6.79 6.21
CA LYS A 102 -22.27 7.93 5.55
C LYS A 102 -23.77 7.75 5.35
N ASN A 103 -24.25 6.50 5.23
CA ASN A 103 -25.67 6.19 5.05
C ASN A 103 -26.47 6.20 6.37
N TYR A 104 -25.87 6.61 7.49
CA TYR A 104 -26.44 6.67 8.84
C TYR A 104 -26.48 8.09 9.39
#